data_AF-A0A947P199-F1
#
_entry.id   AF-A0A947P199-F1
#
_cell.length_a   1.000
_cell.length_b   1.000
_cell.length_c   1.000
_cell.angle_alpha   90.00
_cell.angle_beta   90.00
_cell.angle_gamma   90.00
#
_symmetry.space_group_name_H-M   'P 1'
#
loop_
_entity.id
_entity.type
_entity.pdbx_description
1 polymer ?
#
loop_
_entity_poly.entity_id
_entity_poly.type
_entity_poly.pdbx_seq_one_letter_code
_entity_poly.pdbx_strand_id
1 'polypeptide(L)'
;LFIVLTDYRKKDYVGFHGGQALVLWCLFFLIFFGQRSLVDWLWTKNYYPGLQWLEIITVLGLGGYALACAYRSFLGAIFKIPH
;
A
#
# COMPACT_ATOMS: atom_id res chain seq x y z
N LEU A 1 -8.92 12.57 2.31
CA LEU A 1 -8.74 12.83 0.85
C LEU A 1 -8.65 14.33 0.52
N PHE A 2 -9.54 15.17 1.04
CA PHE A 2 -9.60 16.61 0.69
C PHE A 2 -8.28 17.38 0.94
N ILE A 3 -7.62 17.12 2.08
CA ILE A 3 -6.29 17.69 2.41
C ILE A 3 -5.19 17.19 1.47
N VAL A 4 -5.35 15.98 0.91
CA VAL A 4 -4.34 15.30 0.08
C VAL A 4 -4.42 15.72 -1.39
N LEU A 5 -5.62 16.10 -1.86
CA LEU A 5 -5.90 16.49 -3.24
C LEU A 5 -5.75 18.00 -3.50
N THR A 6 -5.39 18.79 -2.47
CA THR A 6 -5.19 20.24 -2.56
C THR A 6 -3.71 20.61 -2.42
N ASP A 7 -3.33 21.86 -2.74
CA ASP A 7 -1.94 22.35 -2.60
C ASP A 7 -1.40 22.27 -1.16
N TYR A 8 -2.29 22.12 -0.19
CA TYR A 8 -1.95 21.86 1.21
C TYR A 8 -1.29 20.49 1.42
N ARG A 9 -1.26 19.57 0.43
CA ARG A 9 -0.55 18.29 0.58
C ARG A 9 0.96 18.43 0.83
N LYS A 10 1.56 19.57 0.45
CA LYS A 10 2.99 19.85 0.65
C LYS A 10 3.24 20.82 1.82
N LYS A 11 2.18 21.39 2.38
CA LYS A 11 2.24 22.32 3.51
C LYS A 11 1.77 21.58 4.76
N ASP A 12 2.55 21.72 5.83
CA ASP A 12 2.25 21.15 7.14
C ASP A 12 2.36 19.61 7.24
N TYR A 13 2.60 19.16 8.47
CA TYR A 13 2.85 17.76 8.82
C TYR A 13 1.75 16.81 8.30
N VAL A 14 0.49 17.21 8.48
CA VAL A 14 -0.69 16.42 8.10
C VAL A 14 -0.83 16.30 6.58
N GLY A 15 -0.55 17.38 5.85
CA GLY A 15 -0.58 17.38 4.39
C GLY A 15 0.48 16.46 3.79
N PHE A 16 1.72 16.60 4.27
CA PHE A 16 2.86 15.80 3.83
C PHE A 16 2.62 14.30 4.05
N HIS A 17 2.25 13.90 5.27
CA HIS A 17 1.96 12.49 5.58
C HIS A 17 0.69 11.98 4.90
N GLY A 18 -0.30 12.85 4.65
CA GLY A 18 -1.48 12.52 3.85
C GLY A 18 -1.11 12.18 2.40
N GLY A 19 -0.19 12.93 1.79
CA GLY A 19 0.36 12.62 0.47
C GLY A 19 1.10 11.29 0.42
N GLN A 20 1.92 11.02 1.44
CA GLN A 20 2.62 9.74 1.58
C GLN A 20 1.67 8.55 1.74
N ALA A 21 0.63 8.71 2.56
CA ALA A 21 -0.39 7.69 2.75
C ALA A 21 -1.15 7.39 1.45
N LEU A 22 -1.45 8.41 0.63
CA LEU A 22 -2.08 8.20 -0.67
C LEU A 22 -1.18 7.46 -1.64
N VAL A 23 0.10 7.82 -1.74
CA VAL A 23 1.08 7.09 -2.58
C VAL A 23 1.17 5.64 -2.13
N LEU A 24 1.27 5.40 -0.83
CA LEU A 24 1.32 4.05 -0.28
C LEU A 24 0.05 3.25 -0.60
N TRP A 25 -1.12 3.88 -0.47
CA TRP A 25 -2.39 3.25 -0.81
C TRP A 25 -2.50 2.91 -2.30
N CYS A 26 -2.06 3.80 -3.20
CA CYS A 26 -2.00 3.51 -4.63
C CYS A 26 -1.06 2.34 -4.94
N LEU A 27 0.10 2.26 -4.30
CA LEU A 27 1.02 1.13 -4.46
C LEU A 27 0.40 -0.18 -3.98
N PHE A 28 -0.27 -0.16 -2.83
CA PHE A 28 -0.96 -1.34 -2.29
C PHE A 28 -2.07 -1.81 -3.22
N PHE A 29 -2.85 -0.88 -3.76
CA PHE A 29 -3.87 -1.17 -4.74
C PHE A 29 -3.28 -1.85 -5.98
N LEU A 30 -2.20 -1.31 -6.55
CA LEU A 30 -1.53 -1.88 -7.72
C LEU A 30 -0.96 -3.27 -7.44
N ILE A 31 -0.31 -3.47 -6.30
CA ILE A 31 0.24 -4.78 -5.90
C ILE A 31 -0.88 -5.80 -5.75
N PHE A 32 -1.95 -5.46 -5.03
CA PHE A 32 -3.07 -6.36 -4.78
C PHE A 32 -3.80 -6.73 -6.08
N PHE A 33 -4.17 -5.75 -6.91
CA PHE A 33 -4.84 -6.00 -8.18
C PHE A 33 -3.95 -6.73 -9.18
N GLY A 34 -2.67 -6.37 -9.25
CA GLY A 34 -1.69 -7.04 -10.12
C GLY A 34 -1.53 -8.51 -9.72
N GLN A 35 -1.35 -8.79 -8.43
CA GLN A 35 -1.30 -10.15 -7.93
C GLN A 35 -2.60 -10.91 -8.21
N ARG A 36 -3.77 -10.32 -7.91
CA ARG A 36 -5.05 -10.99 -8.12
C ARG A 36 -5.26 -11.36 -9.58
N SER A 37 -4.97 -10.43 -10.49
CA SER A 37 -5.05 -10.66 -11.94
C SER A 37 -4.09 -11.77 -12.38
N LEU A 38 -2.88 -11.82 -11.81
CA LEU A 38 -1.90 -12.88 -12.09
C LEU A 38 -2.38 -14.24 -11.57
N VAL A 39 -2.93 -14.30 -10.36
CA VAL A 39 -3.52 -15.52 -9.77
C VAL A 39 -4.64 -16.05 -10.64
N ASP A 40 -5.58 -15.18 -11.03
CA ASP A 40 -6.72 -15.54 -11.87
C ASP A 40 -6.24 -16.02 -13.25
N TRP A 41 -5.23 -15.37 -13.85
CA TRP A 41 -4.63 -15.82 -15.09
C TRP A 41 -3.96 -17.20 -14.97
N LEU A 42 -3.18 -17.45 -13.91
CA LEU A 42 -2.54 -18.75 -13.67
C LEU A 42 -3.58 -19.86 -13.53
N TRP A 43 -4.70 -19.56 -12.86
CA TRP A 43 -5.84 -20.46 -12.74
C TRP A 43 -6.49 -20.84 -14.06
N THR A 44 -6.51 -19.95 -15.05
CA THR A 44 -7.01 -20.29 -16.40
C THR A 44 -6.12 -21.27 -17.16
N LYS A 45 -4.84 -21.39 -16.75
CA LYS A 45 -3.88 -22.27 -17.42
C LYS A 45 -3.79 -23.63 -16.76
N ASN A 46 -3.65 -23.69 -15.44
CA ASN A 46 -3.56 -24.93 -14.68
C ASN A 46 -4.08 -24.72 -13.25
N TYR A 47 -4.57 -25.82 -12.64
CA TYR A 47 -4.90 -25.84 -11.21
C TYR A 47 -3.60 -25.85 -10.40
N TYR A 48 -3.41 -24.82 -9.57
CA TYR A 48 -2.24 -24.71 -8.70
C TYR A 48 -2.72 -24.62 -7.23
N PRO A 49 -2.61 -25.71 -6.46
CA PRO A 49 -3.01 -25.69 -5.06
C PRO A 49 -2.12 -24.73 -4.27
N GLY A 50 -2.74 -23.91 -3.42
CA GLY A 50 -2.03 -23.01 -2.52
C GLY A 50 -1.81 -21.58 -3.01
N LEU A 51 -2.26 -21.20 -4.22
CA LEU A 51 -2.20 -19.78 -4.64
C LEU A 51 -2.96 -18.83 -3.71
N GLN A 52 -3.97 -19.33 -2.99
CA GLN A 52 -4.69 -18.58 -1.96
C GLN A 52 -3.75 -18.07 -0.83
N TRP A 53 -2.65 -18.77 -0.55
CA TRP A 53 -1.68 -18.33 0.46
C TRP A 53 -0.91 -17.09 0.02
N LEU A 54 -0.72 -16.89 -1.29
CA LEU A 54 -0.11 -15.66 -1.81
C LEU A 54 -0.96 -14.45 -1.44
N GLU A 55 -2.28 -14.55 -1.50
CA GLU A 55 -3.17 -13.44 -1.14
C GLU A 55 -3.06 -13.10 0.34
N ILE A 56 -3.08 -14.12 1.20
CA ILE A 56 -2.93 -13.95 2.65
C ILE A 56 -1.58 -13.31 2.99
N ILE A 57 -0.48 -13.83 2.44
CA ILE A 57 0.88 -13.32 2.71
C ILE A 57 1.00 -11.87 2.25
N THR A 58 0.48 -11.53 1.08
CA THR A 58 0.53 -10.15 0.58
C THR A 58 -0.29 -9.20 1.43
N VAL A 59 -1.52 -9.58 1.82
CA VAL A 59 -2.36 -8.73 2.68
C VAL A 59 -1.68 -8.50 4.04
N LEU A 60 -1.10 -9.54 4.64
CA LEU A 60 -0.36 -9.41 5.89
C LEU A 60 0.91 -8.56 5.74
N GLY A 61 1.65 -8.73 4.64
CA GLY A 61 2.86 -7.97 4.34
C GLY A 61 2.59 -6.48 4.13
N LEU A 62 1.60 -6.14 3.30
CA LEU A 62 1.19 -4.76 3.05
C LEU A 62 0.59 -4.13 4.30
N GLY A 63 -0.28 -4.85 5.02
CA GLY A 63 -0.86 -4.39 6.28
C GLY A 63 0.20 -4.10 7.34
N GLY A 64 1.15 -5.02 7.54
CA GLY A 64 2.28 -4.84 8.45
C GLY A 64 3.16 -3.64 8.08
N TYR A 65 3.43 -3.45 6.79
CA TYR A 65 4.18 -2.29 6.32
C TYR A 65 3.44 -0.96 6.55
N ALA A 66 2.13 -0.90 6.31
CA ALA A 66 1.32 0.28 6.61
C ALA A 66 1.29 0.58 8.12
N LEU A 67 1.16 -0.43 8.98
CA LEU A 67 1.23 -0.25 10.43
C LEU A 67 2.58 0.30 10.86
N ALA A 68 3.68 -0.20 10.29
CA ALA A 68 5.02 0.34 10.56
C ALA A 68 5.16 1.80 10.11
N CYS A 69 4.60 2.17 8.95
CA CYS A 69 4.59 3.55 8.47
C CYS A 69 3.75 4.47 9.37
N ALA A 70 2.57 4.01 9.80
CA ALA A 70 1.68 4.73 10.70
C ALA A 70 2.34 4.94 12.08
N TYR A 71 2.97 3.91 12.64
CA TYR A 71 3.70 4.00 13.91
C TYR A 71 4.85 5.01 13.84
N ARG A 72 5.63 5.01 12.75
CA ARG A 72 6.71 5.98 12.56
C ARG A 72 6.20 7.41 12.42
N SER A 73 5.08 7.61 11.72
CA SER A 73 4.42 8.92 11.63
C SER A 73 3.82 9.34 12.99
N PHE A 74 3.33 8.41 13.81
CA PHE A 74 2.90 8.75 15.16
C PHE A 74 4.06 9.27 16.03
N LEU A 75 5.28 8.74 15.83
CA LEU A 75 6.49 9.19 16.53
C LEU A 75 7.11 10.49 15.97
N GLY A 76 6.49 11.14 14.97
CA GLY A 76 7.04 12.36 14.38
C GLY A 76 8.22 12.12 13.43
N ALA A 77 8.54 10.87 13.08
CA ALA A 77 9.67 10.56 12.23
C ALA A 77 9.33 10.85 10.76
N ILE A 78 10.04 11.80 10.14
CA ILE A 78 9.94 12.06 8.71
C ILE A 78 10.73 10.97 7.98
N PHE A 79 10.04 10.15 7.17
CA PHE A 79 10.68 9.14 6.33
C PHE A 79 10.36 9.43 4.87
N LYS A 80 11.32 9.18 3.96
CA LYS A 80 11.05 9.20 2.52
C LYS A 80 10.60 7.80 2.11
N ILE A 81 9.42 7.69 1.53
CA ILE A 81 9.06 6.49 0.78
C ILE A 81 10.02 6.43 -0.42
N PRO A 82 10.76 5.32 -0.64
CA PRO A 82 11.64 5.20 -1.80
C PRO A 82 10.81 5.38 -3.07
N HIS A 83 11.33 6.22 -3.96
CA HIS A 83 10.77 6.55 -5.27
C HIS A 83 11.13 5.48 -6.29
#